data_AF-A0A6N8ULL9-F1
#
_entry.id   AF-A0A6N8ULL9-F1
#
_cell.length_a   1.000
_cell.length_b   1.000
_cell.length_c   1.000
_cell.angle_alpha   90.00
_cell.angle_beta   90.00
_cell.angle_gamma   90.00
#
_symmetry.space_group_name_H-M   'P 1'
#
loop_
_entity.id
_entity.type
_entity.pdbx_description
1 polymer ?
#
loop_
_entity_poly.entity_id
_entity_poly.type
_entity_poly.pdbx_seq_one_letter_code
_entity_poly.pdbx_strand_id
1 'polypeptide(L)'
;MSNINVEELRPIGEFGSKTWCETVAGYGAQLLREASLPKDLEWGFTENYTRPPERLLDGERKIAAYFIMVQAGNISSGDGLNENCLSLPGFHVEIQWASICNQSGSLYGRDGQRRRSEHEQTMFLEIAEYVGSPNPLGLKRGNKPAVWPKEIAQALSQGSEEGGGLHNIAARLQSPSPEFADLPTTDMGVPNFSAMTIEQKKFFLELCGVKV
;
A
#
# COMPACT_ATOMS: atom_id res chain seq x y z
N MET A 1 -11.19 -16.90 -14.26
CA MET A 1 -9.81 -16.37 -14.25
C MET A 1 -9.93 -14.89 -14.53
N SER A 2 -9.27 -14.04 -13.74
CA SER A 2 -9.24 -12.61 -14.06
C SER A 2 -8.57 -12.42 -15.43
N ASN A 3 -9.11 -11.52 -16.25
CA ASN A 3 -8.57 -11.24 -17.58
C ASN A 3 -7.31 -10.35 -17.55
N ILE A 4 -6.79 -10.03 -16.36
CA ILE A 4 -5.62 -9.17 -16.20
C ILE A 4 -4.35 -10.00 -16.34
N ASN A 5 -3.62 -9.80 -17.43
CA ASN A 5 -2.27 -10.35 -17.59
C ASN A 5 -1.25 -9.46 -16.85
N VAL A 6 -0.91 -9.82 -15.62
CA VAL A 6 -0.02 -9.04 -14.75
C VAL A 6 1.40 -8.94 -15.32
N GLU A 7 1.86 -9.92 -16.08
CA GLU A 7 3.21 -9.93 -16.66
C GLU A 7 3.40 -8.88 -17.77
N GLU A 8 2.31 -8.48 -18.43
CA GLU A 8 2.33 -7.48 -19.49
C GLU A 8 2.22 -6.04 -18.94
N LEU A 9 1.87 -5.88 -17.67
CA LEU A 9 1.78 -4.56 -17.04
C LEU A 9 3.16 -3.90 -16.97
N ARG A 10 3.17 -2.59 -17.27
CA ARG A 10 4.36 -1.75 -17.23
C ARG A 10 4.21 -0.70 -16.13
N PRO A 11 5.33 -0.24 -15.54
CA PRO A 11 5.28 0.87 -14.61
C PRO A 11 4.63 2.10 -15.23
N ILE A 12 3.71 2.72 -14.49
CA ILE A 12 2.94 3.90 -14.92
C ILE A 12 3.18 5.12 -14.01
N GLY A 13 3.79 4.91 -12.85
CA GLY A 13 4.02 5.98 -11.88
C GLY A 13 4.59 5.44 -10.57
N GLU A 14 5.12 6.34 -9.75
CA GLU A 14 5.60 6.02 -8.41
C GLU A 14 4.47 5.63 -7.47
N PHE A 15 4.80 4.89 -6.41
CA PHE A 15 3.85 4.52 -5.36
C PHE A 15 3.20 5.76 -4.75
N GLY A 16 1.87 5.81 -4.77
CA GLY A 16 1.10 6.94 -4.27
C GLY A 16 0.99 8.14 -5.23
N SER A 17 1.57 8.08 -6.43
CA SER A 17 1.28 9.05 -7.50
C SER A 17 -0.18 8.94 -7.97
N LYS A 18 -0.73 10.02 -8.52
CA LYS A 18 -2.14 10.06 -8.97
C LYS A 18 -2.46 8.95 -9.98
N THR A 19 -1.68 8.86 -11.07
CA THR A 19 -1.88 7.86 -12.13
C THR A 19 -1.81 6.43 -11.58
N TRP A 20 -0.84 6.17 -10.69
CA TRP A 20 -0.71 4.86 -10.04
C TRP A 20 -1.93 4.55 -9.16
N CYS A 21 -2.34 5.49 -8.30
CA CYS A 21 -3.51 5.35 -7.43
C CYS A 21 -4.80 5.08 -8.21
N GLU A 22 -5.10 5.89 -9.24
CA GLU A 22 -6.30 5.73 -10.07
C GLU A 22 -6.33 4.37 -10.76
N THR A 23 -5.18 3.94 -11.29
CA THR A 23 -5.08 2.69 -12.05
C THR A 23 -5.19 1.46 -11.13
N VAL A 24 -4.50 1.45 -9.99
CA VAL A 24 -4.58 0.36 -9.00
C VAL A 24 -6.01 0.25 -8.45
N ALA A 25 -6.63 1.38 -8.11
CA ALA A 25 -8.03 1.42 -7.67
C ALA A 25 -8.97 0.85 -8.76
N GLY A 26 -8.74 1.23 -10.02
CA GLY A 26 -9.48 0.73 -11.18
C GLY A 26 -9.37 -0.79 -11.36
N TYR A 27 -8.17 -1.36 -11.25
CA TYR A 27 -7.97 -2.81 -11.31
C TYR A 27 -8.60 -3.52 -10.10
N GLY A 28 -8.51 -2.95 -8.90
CA GLY A 28 -9.21 -3.48 -7.74
C GLY A 28 -10.73 -3.54 -7.95
N ALA A 29 -11.32 -2.48 -8.50
CA ALA A 29 -12.73 -2.47 -8.87
C ALA A 29 -13.06 -3.49 -9.97
N GLN A 30 -12.18 -3.68 -10.96
CA GLN A 30 -12.35 -4.70 -11.99
C GLN A 30 -12.38 -6.11 -11.38
N LEU A 31 -11.41 -6.46 -10.54
CA LEU A 31 -11.35 -7.76 -9.85
C LEU A 31 -12.62 -8.04 -9.05
N LEU A 32 -13.13 -7.02 -8.33
CA LEU A 32 -14.37 -7.14 -7.56
C LEU A 32 -15.61 -7.28 -8.45
N ARG A 33 -15.65 -6.64 -9.63
CA ARG A 33 -16.77 -6.78 -10.58
C ARG A 33 -16.78 -8.16 -11.26
N GLU A 34 -15.61 -8.72 -11.49
CA GLU A 34 -15.45 -10.08 -12.00
C GLU A 34 -15.82 -11.14 -10.95
N ALA A 35 -15.87 -10.75 -9.66
CA ALA A 35 -16.32 -11.60 -8.57
C ALA A 35 -17.85 -11.59 -8.41
N SER A 36 -18.42 -12.75 -8.06
CA SER A 36 -19.84 -12.88 -7.74
C SER A 36 -20.10 -12.47 -6.27
N LEU A 37 -19.97 -11.17 -5.98
CA LEU A 37 -20.15 -10.65 -4.61
C LEU A 37 -21.63 -10.68 -4.17
N PRO A 38 -21.91 -10.92 -2.87
CA PRO A 38 -23.25 -10.77 -2.31
C PRO A 38 -23.78 -9.34 -2.52
N LYS A 39 -25.08 -9.21 -2.85
CA LYS A 39 -25.70 -7.91 -3.17
C LYS A 39 -25.76 -6.96 -1.98
N ASP A 40 -25.84 -7.53 -0.78
CA ASP A 40 -25.91 -6.84 0.51
C ASP A 40 -24.52 -6.62 1.14
N LEU A 41 -23.44 -7.01 0.44
CA LEU A 41 -22.09 -6.77 0.92
C LEU A 41 -21.78 -5.27 0.90
N GLU A 42 -21.38 -4.76 2.07
CA GLU A 42 -20.82 -3.42 2.22
C GLU A 42 -19.37 -3.54 2.69
N TRP A 43 -18.45 -2.91 1.95
CA TRP A 43 -17.04 -2.96 2.29
C TRP A 43 -16.27 -1.76 1.73
N GLY A 44 -15.37 -1.20 2.52
CA GLY A 44 -14.49 -0.10 2.13
C GLY A 44 -13.00 -0.45 2.21
N PHE A 45 -12.23 0.11 1.30
CA PHE A 45 -10.77 0.11 1.33
C PHE A 45 -10.26 1.53 1.14
N THR A 46 -9.34 1.96 2.01
CA THR A 46 -8.60 3.21 1.81
C THR A 46 -7.16 3.08 2.29
N GLU A 47 -6.22 3.49 1.45
CA GLU A 47 -4.83 3.73 1.85
C GLU A 47 -4.53 5.22 1.75
N ASN A 48 -4.26 5.85 2.89
CA ASN A 48 -3.83 7.25 2.99
C ASN A 48 -2.33 7.32 3.27
N TYR A 49 -1.56 7.79 2.31
CA TYR A 49 -0.12 7.96 2.44
C TYR A 49 0.21 9.35 2.96
N THR A 50 0.69 9.39 4.19
CA THR A 50 1.16 10.62 4.84
C THR A 50 2.61 10.89 4.48
N ARG A 51 3.01 12.18 4.46
CA ARG A 51 4.37 12.62 4.09
C ARG A 51 4.83 12.13 2.69
N PRO A 52 3.98 12.12 1.64
CA PRO A 52 4.48 11.79 0.31
C PRO A 52 5.42 12.92 -0.17
N PRO A 53 6.39 12.63 -1.05
CA PRO A 53 7.14 13.66 -1.74
C PRO A 53 6.19 14.63 -2.47
N GLU A 54 6.51 15.93 -2.48
CA GLU A 54 5.65 16.97 -3.06
C GLU A 54 5.31 16.68 -4.53
N ARG A 55 6.22 16.07 -5.29
CA ARG A 55 5.99 15.68 -6.69
C ARG A 55 4.85 14.68 -6.88
N LEU A 56 4.45 13.93 -5.85
CA LEU A 56 3.32 13.00 -5.92
C LEU A 56 1.98 13.73 -5.78
N LEU A 57 1.99 15.00 -5.33
CA LEU A 57 0.83 15.85 -5.10
C LEU A 57 0.64 16.83 -6.26
N ASP A 58 0.51 16.30 -7.48
CA ASP A 58 0.41 17.11 -8.70
C ASP A 58 -0.88 17.95 -8.77
N GLY A 59 -0.75 19.18 -9.29
CA GLY A 59 -1.84 20.13 -9.46
C GLY A 59 -2.56 20.49 -8.15
N GLU A 60 -3.87 20.21 -8.10
CA GLU A 60 -4.71 20.50 -6.94
C GLU A 60 -4.76 19.35 -5.92
N ARG A 61 -4.12 18.20 -6.20
CA ARG A 61 -4.15 17.01 -5.34
C ARG A 61 -3.46 17.31 -4.00
N LYS A 62 -4.21 17.27 -2.90
CA LYS A 62 -3.67 17.53 -1.54
C LYS A 62 -3.29 16.28 -0.76
N ILE A 63 -3.76 15.11 -1.21
CA ILE A 63 -3.63 13.85 -0.48
C ILE A 63 -3.18 12.78 -1.46
N ALA A 64 -2.18 12.00 -1.05
CA ALA A 64 -1.80 10.77 -1.74
C ALA A 64 -2.59 9.60 -1.16
N ALA A 65 -3.67 9.21 -1.83
CA ALA A 65 -4.52 8.12 -1.37
C ALA A 65 -5.25 7.45 -2.54
N TYR A 66 -5.85 6.30 -2.28
CA TYR A 66 -6.89 5.75 -3.15
C TYR A 66 -7.91 4.96 -2.34
N PHE A 67 -9.05 4.71 -2.97
CA PHE A 67 -10.12 3.93 -2.37
C PHE A 67 -10.73 2.91 -3.33
N ILE A 68 -11.29 1.84 -2.75
CA ILE A 68 -12.17 0.89 -3.42
C ILE A 68 -13.37 0.67 -2.49
N MET A 69 -14.57 0.70 -3.02
CA MET A 69 -15.80 0.64 -2.23
C MET A 69 -16.82 -0.27 -2.89
N VAL A 70 -17.37 -1.20 -2.11
CA VAL A 70 -18.54 -2.01 -2.44
C VAL A 70 -19.70 -1.55 -1.58
N GLN A 71 -20.76 -1.06 -2.20
CA GLN A 71 -21.95 -0.58 -1.48
C GLN A 71 -23.21 -0.80 -2.33
N ALA A 72 -24.23 -1.41 -1.74
CA ALA A 72 -25.52 -1.66 -2.39
C ALA A 72 -25.39 -2.30 -3.80
N GLY A 73 -24.51 -3.30 -3.91
CA GLY A 73 -24.23 -3.99 -5.17
C GLY A 73 -23.43 -3.19 -6.22
N ASN A 74 -22.99 -1.97 -5.89
CA ASN A 74 -22.17 -1.13 -6.75
C ASN A 74 -20.70 -1.14 -6.31
N ILE A 75 -19.80 -1.08 -7.28
CA ILE A 75 -18.35 -1.00 -7.07
C ILE A 75 -17.83 0.31 -7.63
N SER A 76 -17.27 1.14 -6.75
CA SER A 76 -16.64 2.42 -7.08
C SER A 76 -15.20 2.46 -6.55
N SER A 77 -14.36 3.25 -7.19
CA SER A 77 -12.94 3.34 -6.86
C SER A 77 -12.37 4.65 -7.40
N GLY A 78 -11.23 5.09 -6.87
CA GLY A 78 -10.54 6.26 -7.40
C GLY A 78 -9.39 6.74 -6.53
N ASP A 79 -8.75 7.81 -6.99
CA ASP A 79 -7.75 8.56 -6.23
C ASP A 79 -8.38 9.33 -5.06
N GLY A 80 -7.57 9.57 -4.03
CA GLY A 80 -7.95 10.34 -2.86
C GLY A 80 -8.75 9.54 -1.83
N LEU A 81 -9.37 10.28 -0.92
CA LEU A 81 -10.24 9.74 0.12
C LEU A 81 -11.70 9.97 -0.25
N ASN A 82 -12.53 8.98 0.09
CA ASN A 82 -13.97 9.07 -0.08
C ASN A 82 -14.63 8.86 1.29
N GLU A 83 -15.39 9.85 1.76
CA GLU A 83 -16.03 9.82 3.09
C GLU A 83 -17.02 8.66 3.24
N ASN A 84 -17.77 8.35 2.18
CA ASN A 84 -18.68 7.20 2.19
C ASN A 84 -17.88 5.90 2.33
N CYS A 85 -16.76 5.74 1.59
CA CYS A 85 -15.89 4.58 1.73
C CYS A 85 -15.34 4.44 3.16
N LEU A 86 -14.86 5.54 3.75
CA LEU A 86 -14.35 5.57 5.13
C LEU A 86 -15.40 5.22 6.19
N SER A 87 -16.69 5.39 5.87
CA SER A 87 -17.79 5.09 6.78
C SER A 87 -18.09 3.59 6.87
N LEU A 88 -17.78 2.83 5.83
CA LEU A 88 -18.06 1.40 5.71
C LEU A 88 -17.16 0.56 6.62
N PRO A 89 -17.56 -0.68 6.95
CA PRO A 89 -16.64 -1.66 7.49
C PRO A 89 -15.59 -2.01 6.42
N GLY A 90 -14.33 -2.20 6.83
CA GLY A 90 -13.31 -2.60 5.87
C GLY A 90 -11.88 -2.36 6.33
N PHE A 91 -10.99 -2.11 5.38
CA PHE A 91 -9.58 -1.83 5.64
C PHE A 91 -9.27 -0.37 5.35
N HIS A 92 -8.98 0.38 6.40
CA HIS A 92 -8.64 1.80 6.31
C HIS A 92 -7.34 2.05 7.06
N VAL A 93 -6.32 2.52 6.33
CA VAL A 93 -5.01 2.79 6.91
C VAL A 93 -4.54 4.19 6.57
N GLU A 94 -3.89 4.81 7.54
CA GLU A 94 -3.08 6.03 7.40
C GLU A 94 -1.65 5.65 7.78
N ILE A 95 -0.72 5.83 6.85
CA ILE A 95 0.65 5.33 7.00
C ILE A 95 1.67 6.29 6.39
N GLN A 96 2.88 6.36 6.93
CA GLN A 96 3.96 7.15 6.36
C GLN A 96 4.37 6.52 5.02
N TRP A 97 4.29 7.30 3.95
CA TRP A 97 4.59 6.87 2.59
C TRP A 97 5.91 6.09 2.52
N ALA A 98 6.98 6.67 3.06
CA ALA A 98 8.32 6.08 2.99
C ALA A 98 8.45 4.75 3.74
N SER A 99 7.60 4.50 4.75
CA SER A 99 7.65 3.26 5.51
C SER A 99 7.16 2.03 4.75
N ILE A 100 6.41 2.23 3.65
CA ILE A 100 5.87 1.13 2.83
C ILE A 100 6.14 1.22 1.33
N CYS A 101 6.59 2.37 0.83
CA CYS A 101 6.76 2.62 -0.60
C CYS A 101 7.58 1.54 -1.31
N ASN A 102 8.80 1.27 -0.83
CA ASN A 102 9.73 0.43 -1.60
C ASN A 102 9.34 -1.05 -1.62
N GLN A 103 8.94 -1.62 -0.49
CA GLN A 103 8.49 -3.02 -0.42
C GLN A 103 7.15 -3.27 -1.10
N SER A 104 6.37 -2.22 -1.38
CA SER A 104 5.12 -2.35 -2.15
C SER A 104 5.37 -2.69 -3.62
N GLY A 105 6.58 -2.45 -4.13
CA GLY A 105 7.01 -2.86 -5.47
C GLY A 105 7.43 -4.32 -5.58
N SER A 106 7.42 -5.08 -4.46
CA SER A 106 7.84 -6.49 -4.45
C SER A 106 6.69 -7.42 -4.82
N LEU A 107 6.97 -8.38 -5.72
CA LEU A 107 6.02 -9.42 -6.10
C LEU A 107 6.07 -10.58 -5.11
N TYR A 108 4.90 -11.07 -4.68
CA TYR A 108 4.83 -12.23 -3.80
C TYR A 108 3.48 -12.96 -3.82
N GLY A 109 3.56 -14.26 -3.52
CA GLY A 109 2.48 -15.06 -2.94
C GLY A 109 2.56 -15.08 -1.40
N ARG A 110 1.97 -16.09 -0.76
CA ARG A 110 1.89 -16.14 0.72
C ARG A 110 3.25 -16.16 1.43
N ASP A 111 4.22 -16.90 0.90
CA ASP A 111 5.54 -17.00 1.52
C ASP A 111 6.30 -15.68 1.49
N GLY A 112 6.23 -14.95 0.37
CA GLY A 112 6.82 -13.62 0.27
C GLY A 112 6.10 -12.60 1.14
N GLN A 113 4.78 -12.67 1.28
CA GLN A 113 4.03 -11.84 2.23
C GLN A 113 4.52 -12.05 3.66
N ARG A 114 4.69 -13.30 4.10
CA ARG A 114 5.21 -13.62 5.44
C ARG A 114 6.59 -13.00 5.65
N ARG A 115 7.51 -13.19 4.70
CA ARG A 115 8.88 -12.67 4.77
C ARG A 115 8.89 -11.14 4.80
N ARG A 116 8.07 -10.48 3.97
CA ARG A 116 7.88 -9.02 3.99
C ARG A 116 7.40 -8.56 5.37
N SER A 117 6.41 -9.23 5.96
CA SER A 117 5.91 -8.88 7.30
C SER A 117 6.97 -9.05 8.40
N GLU A 118 7.79 -10.10 8.34
CA GLU A 118 8.91 -10.32 9.27
C GLU A 118 9.97 -9.21 9.15
N HIS A 119 10.30 -8.82 7.92
CA HIS A 119 11.24 -7.72 7.64
C HIS A 119 10.67 -6.36 8.09
N GLU A 120 9.39 -6.09 7.85
CA GLU A 120 8.71 -4.87 8.31
C GLU A 120 8.70 -4.78 9.83
N GLN A 121 8.38 -5.89 10.52
CA GLN A 121 8.42 -5.94 11.97
C GLN A 121 9.82 -5.61 12.50
N THR A 122 10.86 -6.17 11.88
CA THR A 122 12.26 -5.90 12.23
C THR A 122 12.59 -4.41 12.04
N MET A 123 12.30 -3.86 10.85
CA MET A 123 12.52 -2.44 10.55
C MET A 123 11.84 -1.52 11.58
N PHE A 124 10.57 -1.76 11.91
CA PHE A 124 9.85 -0.93 12.88
C PHE A 124 10.43 -1.03 14.31
N LEU A 125 10.87 -2.21 14.73
CA LEU A 125 11.52 -2.41 16.03
C LEU A 125 12.86 -1.66 16.11
N GLU A 126 13.70 -1.77 15.07
CA GLU A 126 14.99 -1.09 15.01
C GLU A 126 14.85 0.44 15.00
N ILE A 127 13.85 0.96 14.28
CA ILE A 127 13.53 2.39 14.29
C ILE A 127 13.07 2.83 15.69
N ALA A 128 12.19 2.05 16.34
CA ALA A 128 11.71 2.36 17.69
C ALA A 128 12.85 2.41 18.72
N GLU A 129 13.78 1.45 18.65
CA GLU A 129 14.97 1.40 19.49
C GLU A 129 15.89 2.60 19.23
N TYR A 130 16.17 2.92 17.97
CA TYR A 130 17.05 4.03 17.60
C TYR A 130 16.49 5.40 18.00
N VAL A 131 15.18 5.63 17.81
CA VAL A 131 14.52 6.89 18.15
C VAL A 131 14.26 6.99 19.67
N GLY A 132 14.20 5.86 20.39
CA GLY A 132 13.83 5.82 21.80
C GLY A 132 12.33 6.05 22.04
N SER A 133 11.47 5.70 21.07
CA SER A 133 10.02 5.81 21.16
C SER A 133 9.36 4.53 20.66
N PRO A 134 8.36 3.96 21.36
CA PRO A 134 7.72 2.71 20.94
C PRO A 134 6.84 2.84 19.69
N ASN A 135 6.48 4.06 19.28
CA ASN A 135 5.74 4.33 18.06
C ASN A 135 6.22 5.63 17.39
N PRO A 136 7.47 5.65 16.87
CA PRO A 136 8.10 6.86 16.36
C PRO A 136 7.42 7.35 15.08
N LEU A 137 6.86 6.43 14.31
CA LEU A 137 6.11 6.70 13.08
C LEU A 137 4.65 7.11 13.38
N GLY A 138 4.17 7.01 14.63
CA GLY A 138 2.78 7.32 14.93
C GLY A 138 1.78 6.45 14.16
N LEU A 139 2.16 5.20 13.84
CA LEU A 139 1.29 4.25 13.15
C LEU A 139 0.02 4.07 13.97
N LYS A 140 -1.11 4.45 13.39
CA LYS A 140 -2.42 4.26 14.00
C LYS A 140 -2.95 2.91 13.53
N ARG A 141 -3.14 1.96 14.43
CA ARG A 141 -4.13 0.91 14.18
C ARG A 141 -5.48 1.61 14.16
N GLY A 142 -6.18 1.58 13.04
CA GLY A 142 -7.47 2.28 12.89
C GLY A 142 -8.39 2.01 14.07
N ASN A 143 -9.25 2.97 14.42
CA ASN A 143 -10.18 2.83 15.56
C ASN A 143 -11.17 1.68 15.40
N LYS A 144 -11.29 1.12 14.20
CA LYS A 144 -12.09 -0.06 13.88
C LYS A 144 -11.14 -1.19 13.44
N PRO A 145 -11.39 -2.44 13.87
CA PRO A 145 -10.68 -3.59 13.33
C PRO A 145 -10.84 -3.67 11.80
N ALA A 146 -9.78 -4.07 11.11
CA ALA A 146 -9.85 -4.35 9.69
C ALA A 146 -10.84 -5.48 9.43
N VAL A 147 -11.79 -5.26 8.52
CA VAL A 147 -12.76 -6.27 8.09
C VAL A 147 -12.40 -6.72 6.68
N TRP A 148 -12.21 -8.03 6.50
CA TRP A 148 -11.94 -8.66 5.22
C TRP A 148 -12.94 -9.79 4.98
N PRO A 149 -14.09 -9.49 4.35
CA PRO A 149 -15.02 -10.53 3.93
C PRO A 149 -14.31 -11.54 3.02
N LYS A 150 -14.67 -12.81 3.13
CA LYS A 150 -14.00 -13.90 2.41
C LYS A 150 -14.03 -13.66 0.90
N GLU A 151 -15.15 -13.20 0.39
CA GLU A 151 -15.40 -12.92 -1.03
C GLU A 151 -14.50 -11.80 -1.54
N ILE A 152 -14.31 -10.74 -0.75
CA ILE A 152 -13.38 -9.64 -1.05
C ILE A 152 -11.94 -10.15 -1.06
N ALA A 153 -11.54 -10.86 0.00
CA ALA A 153 -10.18 -11.37 0.13
C ALA A 153 -9.83 -12.30 -1.05
N GLN A 154 -10.74 -13.23 -1.39
CA GLN A 154 -10.55 -14.15 -2.51
C GLN A 154 -10.47 -13.43 -3.87
N ALA A 155 -11.32 -12.43 -4.11
CA ALA A 155 -11.32 -11.68 -5.36
C ALA A 155 -10.01 -10.90 -5.53
N LEU A 156 -9.56 -10.19 -4.49
CA LEU A 156 -8.37 -9.35 -4.55
C LEU A 156 -7.06 -10.15 -4.50
N SER A 157 -7.06 -11.37 -3.96
CA SER A 157 -5.89 -12.25 -3.91
C SER A 157 -5.82 -13.28 -5.05
N GLN A 158 -6.72 -13.20 -6.03
CA GLN A 158 -6.83 -14.22 -7.08
C GLN A 158 -5.54 -14.35 -7.88
N GLY A 159 -4.97 -15.56 -7.93
CA GLY A 159 -3.74 -15.86 -8.67
C GLY A 159 -2.47 -15.30 -8.03
N SER A 160 -2.52 -14.86 -6.77
CA SER A 160 -1.38 -14.22 -6.09
C SER A 160 -0.13 -15.09 -6.00
N GLU A 161 -0.27 -16.42 -5.93
CA GLU A 161 0.88 -17.34 -5.95
C GLU A 161 1.61 -17.34 -7.30
N GLU A 162 0.90 -17.00 -8.38
CA GLU A 162 1.42 -16.91 -9.75
C GLU A 162 1.70 -15.45 -10.17
N GLY A 163 1.75 -14.50 -9.22
CA GLY A 163 1.98 -13.09 -9.50
C GLY A 163 0.73 -12.29 -9.91
N GLY A 164 -0.46 -12.86 -9.73
CA GLY A 164 -1.76 -12.19 -9.87
C GLY A 164 -2.21 -11.42 -8.63
N GLY A 165 -3.47 -11.00 -8.61
CA GLY A 165 -4.07 -10.29 -7.48
C GLY A 165 -3.67 -8.82 -7.40
N LEU A 166 -4.44 -8.05 -6.62
CA LEU A 166 -4.33 -6.59 -6.56
C LEU A 166 -2.94 -6.13 -6.12
N HIS A 167 -2.33 -6.81 -5.14
CA HIS A 167 -0.99 -6.47 -4.67
C HIS A 167 0.05 -6.55 -5.79
N ASN A 168 0.11 -7.67 -6.52
CA ASN A 168 1.12 -7.84 -7.57
C ASN A 168 0.83 -6.95 -8.79
N ILE A 169 -0.44 -6.66 -9.08
CA ILE A 169 -0.82 -5.62 -10.06
C ILE A 169 -0.24 -4.27 -9.64
N ALA A 170 -0.45 -3.87 -8.39
CA ALA A 170 0.04 -2.60 -7.86
C ALA A 170 1.58 -2.52 -7.90
N ALA A 171 2.25 -3.61 -7.53
CA ALA A 171 3.70 -3.75 -7.60
C ALA A 171 4.24 -3.62 -9.04
N ARG A 172 3.59 -4.23 -10.04
CA ARG A 172 4.00 -4.13 -11.45
C ARG A 172 3.81 -2.74 -12.05
N LEU A 173 2.78 -2.03 -11.61
CA LEU A 173 2.48 -0.67 -12.04
C LEU A 173 3.40 0.37 -11.39
N GLN A 174 4.11 0.00 -10.33
CA GLN A 174 4.97 0.89 -9.57
C GLN A 174 6.33 1.10 -10.26
N SER A 175 6.68 2.36 -10.48
CA SER A 175 8.06 2.78 -10.77
C SER A 175 8.85 2.93 -9.46
N PRO A 176 10.15 2.60 -9.44
CA PRO A 176 11.00 2.84 -8.28
C PRO A 176 11.03 4.32 -7.90
N SER A 177 10.99 4.61 -6.60
CA SER A 177 11.14 5.97 -6.09
C SER A 177 12.62 6.29 -5.83
N PRO A 178 13.11 7.47 -6.27
CA PRO A 178 14.52 7.84 -6.21
C PRO A 178 15.08 7.87 -4.78
N GLU A 179 14.25 8.12 -3.77
CA GLU A 179 14.65 8.12 -2.36
C GLU A 179 15.24 6.78 -1.89
N PHE A 180 14.90 5.68 -2.57
CA PHE A 180 15.32 4.34 -2.17
C PHE A 180 16.48 3.78 -3.02
N ALA A 181 16.98 4.54 -4.00
CA ALA A 181 18.01 4.07 -4.93
C ALA A 181 19.29 3.60 -4.23
N ASP A 182 19.69 4.31 -3.17
CA ASP A 182 20.92 4.06 -2.42
C ASP A 182 20.66 3.53 -1.00
N LEU A 183 19.39 3.30 -0.62
CA LEU A 183 19.07 2.77 0.70
C LEU A 183 19.25 1.25 0.72
N PRO A 184 19.92 0.69 1.75
CA PRO A 184 19.98 -0.75 1.91
C PRO A 184 18.57 -1.28 2.16
N THR A 185 18.20 -2.33 1.44
CA THR A 185 16.89 -2.97 1.53
C THR A 185 17.07 -4.48 1.67
N THR A 186 16.07 -5.13 2.23
CA THR A 186 15.94 -6.59 2.24
C THR A 186 15.59 -7.08 0.84
N ASP A 187 15.60 -8.39 0.64
CA ASP A 187 15.21 -9.01 -0.62
C ASP A 187 13.73 -8.82 -0.98
N MET A 188 12.89 -8.44 -0.01
CA MET A 188 11.48 -8.04 -0.21
C MET A 188 11.31 -6.51 -0.29
N GLY A 189 12.40 -5.77 -0.54
CA GLY A 189 12.37 -4.31 -0.70
C GLY A 189 12.10 -3.53 0.59
N VAL A 190 12.00 -4.18 1.76
CA VAL A 190 11.83 -3.45 3.03
C VAL A 190 13.13 -2.74 3.38
N PRO A 191 13.12 -1.44 3.74
CA PRO A 191 14.31 -0.74 4.19
C PRO A 191 15.01 -1.47 5.35
N ASN A 192 16.29 -1.77 5.18
CA ASN A 192 17.11 -2.48 6.17
C ASN A 192 17.78 -1.45 7.08
N PHE A 193 17.10 -1.08 8.16
CA PHE A 193 17.49 0.04 9.00
C PHE A 193 18.83 -0.18 9.73
N SER A 194 19.11 -1.38 10.22
CA SER A 194 20.42 -1.70 10.84
C SER A 194 21.59 -1.62 9.86
N ALA A 195 21.38 -1.88 8.57
CA ALA A 195 22.40 -1.75 7.54
C ALA A 195 22.66 -0.31 7.06
N MET A 196 21.80 0.65 7.42
CA MET A 196 21.96 2.06 7.03
C MET A 196 23.10 2.74 7.80
N THR A 197 23.84 3.62 7.11
CA THR A 197 24.72 4.59 7.77
C THR A 197 23.90 5.57 8.63
N ILE A 198 24.56 6.34 9.48
CA ILE A 198 23.88 7.36 10.32
C ILE A 198 23.15 8.38 9.44
N GLU A 199 23.77 8.80 8.34
CA GLU A 199 23.21 9.74 7.37
C GLU A 199 21.98 9.15 6.68
N GLN A 200 22.04 7.89 6.25
CA GLN A 200 20.92 7.18 5.64
C GLN A 200 19.76 7.00 6.63
N LYS A 201 20.04 6.69 7.91
CA LYS A 201 19.01 6.61 8.96
C LYS A 201 18.29 7.95 9.14
N LYS A 202 19.04 9.04 9.26
CA LYS A 202 18.46 10.39 9.39
C LYS A 202 17.60 10.74 8.17
N PHE A 203 18.12 10.49 6.98
CA PHE A 203 17.39 10.70 5.73
C PHE A 203 16.08 9.89 5.68
N PHE A 204 16.14 8.59 5.95
CA PHE A 204 14.95 7.73 5.93
C PHE A 204 13.92 8.12 6.99
N LEU A 205 14.36 8.51 8.18
CA LEU A 205 13.49 9.01 9.25
C LEU A 205 12.83 10.34 8.88
N GLU A 206 13.57 11.24 8.23
CA GLU A 206 13.03 12.50 7.71
C GLU A 206 11.94 12.25 6.66
N LEU A 207 12.15 11.30 5.74
CA LEU A 207 11.11 10.86 4.78
C LEU A 207 9.87 10.32 5.49
N CYS A 208 10.05 9.66 6.63
CA CYS A 208 8.96 9.19 7.47
C CYS A 208 8.35 10.30 8.35
N GLY A 209 8.88 11.52 8.32
CA GLY A 209 8.43 12.65 9.13
C GLY A 209 8.83 12.56 10.61
N VAL A 210 9.84 11.75 10.95
CA VAL A 210 10.43 11.65 12.28
C VAL A 210 11.63 12.58 12.37
N LYS A 211 11.64 13.45 13.39
CA LYS A 211 12.77 14.33 13.68
C LYS A 211 13.72 13.63 14.66
N VAL A 212 14.99 13.52 14.27
CA VAL A 212 16.08 12.95 15.07
C VAL A 212 17.31 13.85 15.07
#